data_AF-X0W1H2-F1
#
_entry.id   AF-X0W1H2-F1
#
_cell.length_a   1.000
_cell.length_b   1.000
_cell.length_c   1.000
_cell.angle_alpha   90.00
_cell.angle_beta   90.00
_cell.angle_gamma   90.00
#
_symmetry.space_group_name_H-M   'P 1'
#
loop_
_entity.id
_entity.type
_entity.pdbx_description
1 polymer ?
#
loop_
_entity_poly.entity_id
_entity_poly.type
_entity_poly.pdbx_seq_one_letter_code
_entity_poly.pdbx_strand_id
1 'polypeptide(L)'
;MIDCKKFKKDFVAFLYGELKESERELLKAHLNVCPNCERELEELKEVRKGADVFQADIERAVASVDWEILPLQITENVFKEEARVPRESWLEKVSRLLFQPRLRPVYAA
;
A
#
# COMPACT_ATOMS: atom_id res chain seq x y z
N MET A 1 -18.33 -15.79 23.83
CA MET A 1 -17.34 -14.68 23.68
C MET A 1 -15.91 -15.16 23.47
N ILE A 2 -15.43 -16.21 24.14
CA ILE A 2 -14.00 -16.63 24.08
C ILE A 2 -13.53 -17.05 22.67
N ASP A 3 -14.42 -17.56 21.81
CA ASP A 3 -14.05 -18.00 20.46
C ASP A 3 -14.29 -17.00 19.32
N CYS A 4 -14.97 -15.87 19.56
CA CYS A 4 -15.32 -14.93 18.48
C CYS A 4 -14.06 -14.39 17.78
N LYS A 5 -13.01 -14.05 18.54
CA LYS A 5 -11.73 -13.55 18.00
C LYS A 5 -11.02 -14.60 17.14
N LYS A 6 -11.19 -15.89 17.45
CA LYS A 6 -10.62 -16.98 16.68
C LYS A 6 -11.32 -17.06 15.32
N PHE A 7 -12.65 -17.16 15.34
CA PHE A 7 -13.47 -17.30 14.13
C PHE A 7 -13.44 -16.08 13.21
N LYS A 8 -13.33 -14.86 13.74
CA LYS A 8 -13.21 -13.63 12.93
C LYS A 8 -12.04 -13.65 11.95
N LYS A 9 -10.93 -14.31 12.31
CA LYS A 9 -9.76 -14.43 11.42
C LYS A 9 -10.06 -15.24 10.17
N ASP A 10 -11.03 -16.14 10.27
CA ASP A 10 -11.39 -17.09 9.23
C ASP A 10 -12.51 -16.56 8.32
N PHE A 11 -13.07 -15.37 8.59
CA PHE A 11 -14.18 -14.81 7.82
C PHE A 11 -13.85 -14.64 6.34
N VAL A 12 -12.68 -14.07 6.03
CA VAL A 12 -12.27 -13.86 4.63
C VAL A 12 -12.10 -15.20 3.92
N ALA A 13 -11.34 -16.12 4.50
CA ALA A 13 -11.16 -17.47 3.94
C ALA A 13 -12.50 -18.21 3.79
N PHE A 14 -13.45 -18.02 4.71
CA PHE A 14 -14.80 -18.57 4.59
C PHE A 14 -15.56 -18.00 3.39
N LEU A 15 -15.53 -16.67 3.20
CA LEU A 15 -16.21 -15.98 2.10
C LEU A 15 -15.66 -16.35 0.72
N TYR A 16 -14.37 -16.66 0.63
CA TYR A 16 -13.71 -17.12 -0.60
C TYR A 16 -13.71 -18.65 -0.74
N GLY A 17 -14.23 -19.39 0.25
CA GLY A 17 -14.31 -20.84 0.21
C GLY A 17 -12.98 -21.57 0.40
N GLU A 18 -12.01 -20.92 1.02
CA GLU A 18 -10.63 -21.38 1.21
C GLU A 18 -10.41 -22.19 2.50
N LEU A 19 -11.42 -22.25 3.39
CA LEU A 19 -11.35 -23.06 4.60
C LEU A 19 -11.47 -24.55 4.30
N LYS A 20 -10.78 -25.38 5.10
CA LYS A 20 -11.02 -26.82 5.12
C LYS A 20 -12.44 -27.10 5.60
N GLU A 21 -13.02 -28.23 5.18
CA GLU A 21 -14.41 -28.56 5.52
C GLU A 21 -14.67 -28.58 7.04
N SER A 22 -13.73 -29.13 7.82
CA SER A 22 -13.85 -29.14 9.28
C SER A 22 -13.85 -27.74 9.91
N GLU A 23 -13.06 -26.81 9.37
CA GLU A 23 -12.97 -25.41 9.84
C GLU A 23 -14.24 -24.64 9.45
N ARG A 24 -14.73 -24.88 8.22
CA ARG A 24 -15.98 -24.32 7.71
C ARG A 24 -17.16 -24.71 8.59
N GLU A 25 -17.29 -25.99 8.94
CA GLU A 25 -18.40 -26.46 9.78
C GLU A 25 -18.35 -25.90 11.21
N LEU A 26 -17.15 -25.79 11.80
CA LEU A 26 -16.96 -25.14 13.10
C LEU A 26 -17.37 -23.66 13.07
N LEU A 27 -17.00 -22.93 12.00
CA LEU A 27 -17.37 -21.53 11.84
C LEU A 27 -18.88 -21.38 11.63
N LYS A 28 -19.53 -22.23 10.81
CA LYS A 28 -20.99 -22.23 10.65
C LYS A 28 -21.70 -22.47 11.99
N ALA A 29 -21.24 -23.44 12.77
CA ALA A 29 -21.79 -23.72 14.10
C ALA A 29 -21.67 -22.49 15.02
N HIS A 30 -20.56 -21.76 14.96
CA HIS A 30 -20.39 -20.52 15.71
C HIS A 30 -21.33 -19.40 15.25
N LEU A 31 -21.46 -19.19 13.93
CA LEU A 31 -22.33 -18.15 13.37
C LEU A 31 -23.80 -18.37 13.75
N ASN A 32 -24.26 -19.63 13.77
CA ASN A 32 -25.63 -19.99 14.18
C ASN A 32 -25.95 -19.63 15.64
N VAL A 33 -24.95 -19.51 16.51
CA VAL A 33 -25.15 -19.20 17.95
C VAL A 33 -24.69 -17.79 18.32
N CYS A 34 -24.00 -17.07 17.42
CA CYS A 34 -23.41 -15.78 17.70
C CYS A 34 -23.88 -14.70 16.71
N PRO A 35 -24.97 -13.97 17.04
CA PRO A 35 -25.54 -12.97 16.13
C PRO A 35 -24.58 -11.79 15.85
N ASN A 36 -23.63 -11.52 16.74
CA ASN A 36 -22.61 -10.50 16.50
C ASN A 36 -21.65 -10.89 15.38
N CYS A 37 -21.20 -12.14 15.37
CA CYS A 37 -20.30 -12.64 14.34
C CYS A 37 -21.03 -12.87 13.01
N GLU A 38 -22.31 -13.27 13.06
CA GLU A 38 -23.17 -13.33 11.87
C GLU A 38 -23.32 -11.96 11.20
N ARG A 39 -23.68 -10.93 11.98
CA ARG A 39 -23.83 -9.56 11.48
C ARG A 39 -22.53 -9.01 10.87
N GLU A 40 -21.40 -9.20 11.54
CA GLU A 40 -20.10 -8.73 11.03
C GLU A 40 -19.69 -9.46 9.75
N LEU A 41 -19.99 -10.76 9.63
CA LEU A 41 -19.77 -11.50 8.39
C LEU A 41 -20.67 -10.97 7.26
N GLU A 42 -21.90 -10.59 7.56
CA GLU A 42 -22.81 -9.98 6.57
C GLU A 42 -22.34 -8.59 6.14
N GLU A 43 -21.86 -7.76 7.06
CA GLU A 43 -21.23 -6.47 6.74
C GLU A 43 -20.04 -6.64 5.78
N LEU A 44 -19.20 -7.67 6.00
CA LEU A 44 -18.10 -7.99 5.08
C LEU A 44 -18.59 -8.46 3.70
N LYS A 45 -19.70 -9.19 3.62
CA LYS A 45 -20.30 -9.59 2.33
C LYS A 45 -20.76 -8.38 1.55
N GLU A 46 -21.38 -7.40 2.20
CA GLU A 46 -21.83 -6.17 1.53
C GLU A 46 -20.66 -5.34 1.03
N VAL A 47 -19.60 -5.20 1.82
CA VAL A 47 -18.36 -4.53 1.37
C VAL A 47 -17.78 -5.22 0.14
N ARG A 48 -17.72 -6.56 0.15
CA ARG A 48 -17.24 -7.34 -1.01
C ARG A 48 -18.11 -7.12 -2.24
N LYS A 49 -19.44 -7.23 -2.12
CA LYS A 49 -20.37 -6.99 -3.24
C LYS A 49 -20.16 -5.59 -3.82
N GLY A 50 -19.98 -4.58 -2.97
CA GLY A 50 -19.67 -3.22 -3.39
C GLY A 50 -18.35 -3.12 -4.16
N ALA A 51 -17.31 -3.86 -3.75
CA ALA A 51 -16.05 -3.93 -4.46
C ALA A 51 -16.18 -4.60 -5.85
N ASP A 52 -16.98 -5.68 -5.94
CA ASP A 52 -17.20 -6.42 -7.18
C ASP A 52 -17.83 -5.53 -8.28
N VAL A 53 -18.61 -4.51 -7.91
CA VAL A 53 -19.18 -3.53 -8.87
C VAL A 53 -18.09 -2.77 -9.65
N PHE A 54 -16.95 -2.50 -9.02
CA PHE A 54 -15.86 -1.76 -9.65
C PHE A 54 -14.94 -2.64 -10.50
N GLN A 55 -15.12 -3.97 -10.48
CA GLN A 55 -14.21 -4.89 -11.12
C GLN A 55 -14.02 -4.58 -12.62
N ALA A 56 -15.12 -4.38 -13.35
CA ALA A 56 -15.06 -4.08 -14.79
C ALA A 56 -14.38 -2.73 -15.09
N ASP A 57 -14.54 -1.74 -14.22
CA ASP A 57 -13.91 -0.43 -14.39
C ASP A 57 -12.42 -0.48 -14.08
N ILE A 58 -12.02 -1.25 -13.06
CA ILE A 58 -10.61 -1.52 -12.73
C ILE A 58 -9.94 -2.26 -13.90
N GLU A 59 -10.56 -3.32 -14.40
CA GLU A 59 -10.04 -4.09 -15.54
C GLU A 59 -9.86 -3.20 -16.77
N ARG A 60 -10.83 -2.34 -17.07
CA ARG A 60 -10.74 -1.37 -18.17
C ARG A 60 -9.60 -0.37 -17.96
N ALA A 61 -9.46 0.17 -16.75
CA ALA A 61 -8.41 1.13 -16.42
C ALA A 61 -7.01 0.49 -16.54
N VAL A 62 -6.82 -0.71 -16.00
CA VAL A 62 -5.57 -1.48 -16.08
C VAL A 62 -5.22 -1.82 -17.53
N ALA A 63 -6.21 -2.22 -18.32
CA ALA A 63 -6.02 -2.52 -19.75
C ALA A 63 -5.65 -1.28 -20.58
N SER A 64 -6.00 -0.09 -20.13
CA SER A 64 -5.66 1.17 -20.82
C SER A 64 -4.21 1.63 -20.59
N VAL A 65 -3.51 1.02 -19.64
CA VAL A 65 -2.11 1.36 -19.34
C VAL A 65 -1.19 0.73 -20.38
N ASP A 66 -0.35 1.57 -21.01
CA ASP A 66 0.76 1.10 -21.83
C ASP A 66 1.93 0.68 -20.92
N TRP A 67 1.98 -0.61 -20.58
CA TRP A 67 2.98 -1.18 -19.68
C TRP A 67 4.40 -1.17 -20.25
N GLU A 68 4.56 -1.06 -21.58
CA GLU A 68 5.87 -1.02 -22.23
C GLU A 68 6.46 0.40 -22.18
N ILE A 69 5.61 1.42 -22.35
CA ILE A 69 6.03 2.82 -22.36
C ILE A 69 6.08 3.44 -20.95
N LEU A 70 5.22 2.99 -20.03
CA LEU A 70 5.12 3.57 -18.69
C LEU A 70 6.46 3.64 -17.92
N PRO A 71 7.33 2.60 -17.91
CA PRO A 71 8.63 2.68 -17.25
C PRO A 71 9.55 3.78 -17.82
N LEU A 72 9.51 4.02 -19.14
CA LEU A 72 10.27 5.07 -19.79
C LEU A 72 9.76 6.46 -19.37
N GLN A 73 8.44 6.64 -19.32
CA GLN A 73 7.83 7.90 -18.87
C GLN A 73 8.16 8.22 -17.40
N ILE A 74 8.14 7.20 -16.52
CA ILE A 74 8.49 7.38 -15.11
C ILE A 74 9.96 7.82 -14.98
N THR A 75 10.88 7.14 -15.66
CA THR A 75 12.32 7.47 -15.57
C THR A 75 12.59 8.87 -16.10
N GLU A 76 12.08 9.24 -17.28
CA GLU A 76 12.24 10.60 -17.80
C GLU A 76 11.74 11.70 -16.84
N ASN A 77 10.60 11.47 -16.19
CA ASN A 77 10.00 12.48 -15.31
C ASN A 77 10.77 12.64 -13.99
N VAL A 78 11.27 11.54 -13.41
CA VAL A 78 12.12 11.59 -12.21
C VAL A 78 13.42 12.35 -12.48
N PHE A 79 14.09 12.08 -13.62
CA PHE A 79 15.35 12.76 -13.96
C PHE A 79 15.17 14.20 -14.44
N LYS A 80 13.98 14.57 -14.97
CA LYS A 80 13.64 15.97 -15.27
C LYS A 80 13.51 16.83 -14.01
N GLU A 81 13.12 16.26 -12.87
CA GLU A 81 13.04 17.00 -11.59
C GLU A 81 14.43 17.31 -11.01
N GLU A 82 15.37 16.36 -11.06
CA GLU A 82 16.75 16.58 -10.60
C GLU A 82 17.54 17.56 -11.48
N ALA A 83 17.19 17.67 -12.77
CA ALA A 83 17.85 18.58 -13.71
C ALA A 83 17.56 20.08 -13.47
N ARG A 84 16.66 20.43 -12.53
CA ARG A 84 16.51 21.82 -12.06
C ARG A 84 17.63 22.18 -11.09
N VAL A 85 18.87 22.19 -11.57
CA VAL A 85 19.99 22.77 -10.83
C VAL A 85 19.73 24.27 -10.69
N PRO A 86 19.62 24.84 -9.47
CA PRO A 86 19.54 26.27 -9.31
C PRO A 86 20.78 26.90 -9.94
N ARG A 87 20.59 27.87 -10.83
CA ARG A 87 21.69 28.60 -11.45
C ARG A 87 22.35 29.45 -10.35
N GLU A 88 23.32 28.88 -9.64
CA GLU A 88 24.06 29.58 -8.58
C GLU A 88 24.60 30.90 -9.14
N SER A 89 24.24 32.00 -8.49
CA SER A 89 24.73 33.32 -8.88
C SER A 89 26.21 33.42 -8.55
N TRP A 90 26.97 34.10 -9.41
CA TRP A 90 28.43 34.30 -9.22
C TRP A 90 28.78 34.84 -7.82
N LEU A 91 27.89 35.63 -7.21
CA LEU A 91 28.05 36.18 -5.86
C LEU A 91 28.12 35.10 -4.78
N GLU A 92 27.36 34.01 -4.90
CA GLU A 92 27.37 32.90 -3.94
C GLU A 92 28.64 32.06 -4.03
N LYS A 93 29.25 31.96 -5.23
CA LYS A 93 30.56 31.31 -5.39
C LYS A 93 31.68 32.11 -4.73
N VAL A 94 31.64 33.44 -4.83
CA VAL A 94 32.66 34.32 -4.24
C VAL A 94 32.57 34.33 -2.71
N SER A 95 31.36 34.38 -2.15
CA SER A 95 31.18 34.36 -0.70
C SER A 95 31.68 33.05 -0.06
N ARG A 96 31.45 31.90 -0.70
CA ARG A 96 32.01 30.61 -0.25
C ARG A 96 33.53 30.58 -0.27
N LEU A 97 34.17 31.14 -1.28
CA LEU A 97 35.64 31.19 -1.36
C LEU A 97 36.27 32.07 -0.27
N LEU A 98 35.58 33.12 0.16
CA LEU A 98 36.10 34.06 1.16
C LEU A 98 35.86 33.62 2.61
N PHE A 99 34.87 32.75 2.86
CA PHE A 99 34.44 32.39 4.23
C PHE A 99 34.54 30.90 4.57
N GLN A 100 35.39 30.11 3.90
CA GLN A 100 35.66 28.73 4.35
C GLN A 100 36.68 28.70 5.51
N PRO A 101 36.27 28.42 6.77
CA PRO A 101 37.22 28.23 7.85
C PRO A 101 38.02 26.94 7.63
N ARG A 102 39.35 27.05 7.57
CA ARG A 102 40.27 25.90 7.50
C ARG A 102 40.42 25.26 8.89
N LEU A 103 39.47 24.44 9.30
CA LEU A 103 39.64 23.56 10.44
C LEU A 103 40.40 22.30 9.98
N ARG A 104 41.66 22.18 10.39
CA ARG A 104 42.44 20.95 10.21
C ARG A 104 41.94 19.92 11.23
N PRO A 105 41.53 18.71 10.81
CA PRO A 105 41.20 17.66 11.77
C PRO A 105 42.49 17.23 12.47
N VAL A 106 42.56 17.40 13.79
CA VAL A 106 43.58 16.78 14.63
C VAL A 106 43.02 15.41 15.02
N TYR A 107 43.53 14.36 14.40
CA TYR A 107 43.25 13.00 14.86
C TYR A 107 44.07 12.76 16.13
N ALA A 108 43.38 12.46 17.24
CA ALA A 108 44.04 12.00 18.46
C ALA A 108 44.55 10.56 18.23
N ALA A 109 45.80 10.32 18.65
CA ALA A 109 46.47 9.01 18.61
C ALA A 109 46.12 8.15 19.82
#